data_AF-A0A931BVB6-F1
#
_entry.id   AF-A0A931BVB6-F1
#
_cell.length_a   1.000
_cell.length_b   1.000
_cell.length_c   1.000
_cell.angle_alpha   90.00
_cell.angle_beta   90.00
_cell.angle_gamma   90.00
#
_symmetry.space_group_name_H-M   'P 1'
#
loop_
_entity.id
_entity.type
_entity.pdbx_description
1 polymer ?
#
loop_
_entity_poly.entity_id
_entity_poly.type
_entity_poly.pdbx_seq_one_letter_code
_entity_poly.pdbx_strand_id
1 'polypeptide(L)'
;MAIQKTEIITAEQARLILAGCGKAALKPRRKKTDAEKQLEQALQQHRIRELEKATGQQVIAEHDFHPERKWRFDFYLPESRIAIEVEGGAWTQGRHTRGKGFLDDCNKYNTAQVMGIRVLRFSPDQLLQPNALSIIKQAIQTKI
;
A
#
# COMPACT_ATOMS: atom_id res chain seq x y z
N MET A 1 -31.84 12.78 21.07
CA MET A 1 -30.43 12.33 20.89
C MET A 1 -30.44 11.23 19.83
N ALA A 2 -30.25 11.60 18.57
CA ALA A 2 -30.23 10.65 17.46
C ALA A 2 -28.78 10.21 17.23
N ILE A 3 -28.50 8.93 17.50
CA ILE A 3 -27.23 8.29 17.16
C ILE A 3 -27.27 8.09 15.63
N GLN A 4 -26.41 8.80 14.89
CA GLN A 4 -26.25 8.58 13.46
C GLN A 4 -25.59 7.22 13.23
N LYS A 5 -26.27 6.35 12.49
CA LYS A 5 -25.77 5.06 11.98
C LYS A 5 -24.56 5.31 11.08
N THR A 6 -23.42 4.76 11.45
CA THR A 6 -22.26 4.64 10.56
C THR A 6 -22.49 3.43 9.67
N GLU A 7 -22.92 3.64 8.43
CA GLU A 7 -22.95 2.57 7.44
C GLU A 7 -21.51 2.19 7.06
N ILE A 8 -21.10 1.01 7.50
CA ILE A 8 -19.86 0.37 7.09
C ILE A 8 -20.04 0.00 5.62
N ILE A 9 -19.34 0.71 4.74
CA ILE A 9 -19.24 0.37 3.32
C ILE A 9 -18.69 -1.06 3.24
N THR A 10 -19.50 -1.99 2.73
CA THR A 10 -19.12 -3.40 2.66
C THR A 10 -18.05 -3.61 1.59
N ALA A 11 -17.17 -4.60 1.79
CA ALA A 11 -16.08 -4.93 0.85
C ALA A 11 -16.54 -5.18 -0.60
N GLU A 12 -17.83 -5.45 -0.80
CA GLU A 12 -18.47 -5.62 -2.09
C GLU A 12 -18.63 -4.29 -2.87
N GLN A 13 -18.89 -3.18 -2.17
CA GLN A 13 -18.99 -1.85 -2.79
C GLN A 13 -17.63 -1.33 -3.28
N ALA A 14 -16.53 -1.76 -2.65
CA ALA A 14 -15.17 -1.43 -3.10
C ALA A 14 -14.75 -2.18 -4.37
N ARG A 15 -15.26 -3.40 -4.59
CA ARG A 15 -14.94 -4.22 -5.78
C ARG A 15 -15.47 -3.62 -7.08
N LEU A 16 -16.63 -2.96 -7.05
CA LEU A 16 -17.26 -2.38 -8.24
C LEU A 16 -16.49 -1.17 -8.81
N ILE A 17 -15.68 -0.49 -8.00
CA ILE A 17 -14.92 0.69 -8.43
C ILE A 17 -13.66 0.28 -9.24
N LEU A 18 -13.16 -0.94 -9.06
CA LEU A 18 -11.87 -1.39 -9.61
C LEU A 18 -11.98 -2.10 -10.98
N ALA A 19 -13.19 -2.40 -11.46
CA ALA A 19 -13.40 -3.14 -12.71
C ALA A 19 -13.61 -2.20 -13.91
N GLY A 20 -12.52 -1.74 -14.53
CA GLY A 20 -12.56 -0.98 -15.79
C GLY A 20 -11.40 -1.34 -16.71
N CYS A 21 -11.60 -2.31 -17.61
CA CYS A 21 -10.66 -2.71 -18.66
C CYS A 21 -11.16 -2.22 -20.03
N GLY A 22 -10.30 -1.53 -20.79
CA GLY A 22 -10.57 -1.14 -22.17
C GLY A 22 -9.44 -0.27 -22.75
N LYS A 23 -8.77 -0.77 -23.80
CA LYS A 23 -7.66 -0.10 -24.50
C LYS A 23 -8.14 1.20 -25.16
N ALA A 24 -7.63 2.34 -24.71
CA ALA A 24 -7.70 3.63 -25.39
C ALA A 24 -6.44 4.44 -25.04
N ALA A 25 -6.00 5.32 -25.94
CA ALA A 25 -4.96 6.32 -25.66
C ALA A 25 -5.17 6.89 -24.26
N LEU A 26 -4.11 6.89 -23.43
CA LEU A 26 -4.17 7.26 -22.02
C LEU A 26 -4.78 8.66 -21.90
N LYS A 27 -6.09 8.71 -21.67
CA LYS A 27 -6.79 9.95 -21.35
C LYS A 27 -6.09 10.54 -20.13
N PRO A 28 -5.88 11.87 -20.08
CA PRO A 28 -5.33 12.49 -18.88
C PRO A 28 -6.16 12.02 -17.68
N ARG A 29 -5.46 11.48 -16.68
CA ARG A 29 -6.11 10.87 -15.51
C ARG A 29 -7.02 11.93 -14.89
N ARG A 30 -8.33 11.64 -14.80
CA ARG A 30 -9.32 12.53 -14.19
C ARG A 30 -8.83 12.93 -12.79
N LYS A 31 -8.95 14.21 -12.44
CA LYS A 31 -8.71 14.64 -11.05
C LYS A 31 -9.76 13.98 -10.15
N LYS A 32 -9.31 13.47 -9.00
CA LYS A 32 -10.20 12.86 -8.01
C LYS A 32 -11.13 13.92 -7.41
N THR A 33 -12.38 13.56 -7.18
CA THR A 33 -13.33 14.38 -6.41
C THR A 33 -12.94 14.40 -4.94
N ASP A 34 -13.50 15.34 -4.17
CA ASP A 34 -13.20 15.40 -2.73
C ASP A 34 -13.74 14.19 -1.97
N ALA A 35 -14.88 13.62 -2.39
CA ALA A 35 -15.39 12.36 -1.85
C ALA A 35 -14.45 11.18 -2.12
N GLU A 36 -13.87 11.09 -3.33
CA GLU A 36 -12.88 10.04 -3.66
C GLU A 36 -11.60 10.18 -2.82
N LYS A 37 -11.15 11.42 -2.56
CA LYS A 37 -9.99 11.67 -1.68
C LYS A 37 -10.30 11.29 -0.23
N GLN A 38 -11.48 11.66 0.28
CA GLN A 38 -11.92 11.30 1.63
C GLN A 38 -12.01 9.77 1.80
N LEU A 39 -12.55 9.08 0.80
CA LEU A 39 -12.59 7.61 0.79
C LEU A 39 -11.19 7.00 0.80
N GLU A 40 -10.26 7.50 -0.01
CA GLU A 40 -8.87 7.02 -0.03
C GLU A 40 -8.17 7.24 1.31
N GLN A 41 -8.37 8.40 1.93
CA GLN A 41 -7.84 8.70 3.25
C GLN A 41 -8.43 7.77 4.32
N ALA A 42 -9.74 7.50 4.27
CA ALA A 42 -10.40 6.56 5.18
C ALA A 42 -9.90 5.12 4.98
N LEU A 43 -9.68 4.68 3.73
CA LEU A 43 -9.10 3.39 3.42
C LEU A 43 -7.65 3.27 3.92
N GLN A 44 -6.85 4.31 3.77
CA GLN A 44 -5.48 4.34 4.28
C GLN A 44 -5.46 4.25 5.80
N GLN A 45 -6.32 5.01 6.49
CA GLN A 45 -6.48 4.93 7.95
C GLN A 45 -6.96 3.54 8.41
N HIS A 46 -7.89 2.92 7.69
CA HIS A 46 -8.34 1.57 7.99
C HIS A 46 -7.18 0.55 7.88
N ARG A 47 -6.38 0.63 6.82
CA ARG A 47 -5.21 -0.23 6.63
C ARG A 47 -4.19 -0.06 7.76
N ILE A 48 -3.88 1.18 8.15
CA ILE A 48 -2.99 1.47 9.29
C ILE A 48 -3.51 0.75 10.53
N ARG A 49 -4.78 0.96 10.90
CA ARG A 49 -5.39 0.34 12.10
C ARG A 49 -5.32 -1.18 12.08
N GLU A 50 -5.62 -1.82 10.95
CA GLU A 50 -5.56 -3.28 10.85
C GLU A 50 -4.13 -3.81 10.93
N LEU A 51 -3.16 -3.11 10.33
CA LEU A 51 -1.74 -3.47 10.42
C LEU A 51 -1.22 -3.29 11.86
N GLU A 52 -1.51 -2.18 12.52
CA GLU A 52 -1.14 -1.94 13.92
C GLU A 52 -1.75 -3.00 14.83
N LYS A 53 -3.04 -3.32 14.65
CA LYS A 53 -3.72 -4.40 15.39
C LYS A 53 -3.08 -5.76 15.13
N ALA A 54 -2.72 -6.07 13.89
CA ALA A 54 -2.15 -7.36 13.54
C ALA A 54 -0.70 -7.53 14.04
N THR A 55 0.07 -6.45 14.06
CA THR A 55 1.52 -6.49 14.34
C THR A 55 1.87 -6.08 15.76
N GLY A 56 1.00 -5.31 16.42
CA GLY A 56 1.28 -4.68 17.72
C GLY A 56 2.30 -3.55 17.64
N GLN A 57 2.71 -3.11 16.45
CA GLN A 57 3.69 -2.04 16.24
C GLN A 57 3.04 -0.80 15.64
N GLN A 58 3.64 0.36 15.86
CA GLN A 58 3.25 1.59 15.17
C GLN A 58 3.48 1.47 13.66
N VAL A 59 2.54 1.97 12.86
CA VAL A 59 2.63 1.99 11.40
C VAL A 59 2.65 3.43 10.88
N ILE A 60 3.68 3.78 10.11
CA ILE A 60 3.82 5.09 9.47
C ILE A 60 3.48 4.95 7.98
N ALA A 61 2.51 5.71 7.50
CA ALA A 61 2.19 5.77 6.07
C ALA A 61 3.09 6.78 5.34
N GLU A 62 3.33 6.55 4.03
CA GLU A 62 4.11 7.45 3.16
C GLU A 62 5.50 7.79 3.73
N HIS A 63 6.16 6.82 4.35
CA HIS A 63 7.42 7.04 5.04
C HIS A 63 8.57 7.30 4.05
N ASP A 64 9.13 8.50 4.08
CA ASP A 64 10.36 8.85 3.38
C ASP A 64 11.56 8.25 4.11
N PHE A 65 12.23 7.29 3.46
CA PHE A 65 13.29 6.50 4.10
C PHE A 65 14.69 6.89 3.64
N HIS A 66 14.81 7.71 2.59
CA HIS A 66 16.09 7.99 1.96
C HIS A 66 16.37 9.49 1.95
N PRO A 67 17.55 9.95 2.42
CA PRO A 67 17.82 11.38 2.65
C PRO A 67 17.75 12.25 1.39
N GLU A 68 18.24 11.72 0.26
CA GLU A 68 18.28 12.47 -1.01
C GLU A 68 17.18 12.05 -2.00
N ARG A 69 17.01 10.75 -2.17
CA ARG A 69 15.96 10.16 -3.01
C ARG A 69 14.66 10.26 -2.23
N LYS A 70 13.72 11.10 -2.69
CA LYS A 70 12.37 11.29 -2.10
C LYS A 70 11.46 10.06 -2.23
N TRP A 71 11.99 8.88 -1.97
CA TRP A 71 11.30 7.61 -2.06
C TRP A 71 10.50 7.38 -0.80
N ARG A 72 9.23 7.02 -0.97
CA ARG A 72 8.33 6.71 0.12
C ARG A 72 7.86 5.27 0.04
N PHE A 73 7.74 4.62 1.18
CA PHE A 73 6.98 3.38 1.31
C PHE A 73 5.51 3.69 1.59
N ASP A 74 4.60 2.86 1.10
CA ASP A 74 3.18 2.99 1.45
C ASP A 74 2.97 2.88 2.97
N PHE A 75 3.62 1.91 3.61
CA PHE A 75 3.65 1.75 5.07
C PHE A 75 5.02 1.31 5.58
N TYR A 76 5.36 1.70 6.81
CA TYR A 76 6.62 1.36 7.47
C TYR A 76 6.42 1.08 8.96
N LEU A 77 7.05 0.02 9.45
CA LEU A 77 7.10 -0.40 10.85
C LEU A 77 8.51 -0.11 11.39
N PRO A 78 8.71 0.99 12.15
CA PRO A 78 10.05 1.43 12.55
C PRO A 78 10.78 0.46 13.47
N GLU A 79 10.06 -0.16 14.40
CA GLU A 79 10.61 -1.05 15.41
C GLU A 79 11.28 -2.29 14.80
N SER A 80 10.66 -2.86 13.76
CA SER A 80 11.13 -4.06 13.07
C SER A 80 11.89 -3.77 11.77
N ARG A 81 11.99 -2.48 11.37
CA ARG A 81 12.56 -2.02 10.09
C ARG A 81 11.94 -2.74 8.89
N ILE A 82 10.61 -2.84 8.88
CA ILE A 82 9.85 -3.47 7.80
C ILE A 82 9.07 -2.41 7.04
N ALA A 83 9.30 -2.33 5.72
CA ALA A 83 8.48 -1.61 4.78
C ALA A 83 7.45 -2.55 4.14
N ILE A 84 6.25 -2.03 3.90
CA ILE A 84 5.14 -2.71 3.25
C ILE A 84 4.72 -1.85 2.06
N GLU A 85 4.81 -2.41 0.86
CA GLU A 85 4.44 -1.77 -0.41
C GLU A 85 3.22 -2.45 -1.03
N VAL A 86 2.29 -1.62 -1.54
CA VAL A 86 1.05 -2.05 -2.18
C VAL A 86 1.14 -1.81 -3.68
N GLU A 87 1.57 -2.84 -4.40
CA GLU A 87 1.83 -2.83 -5.83
C GLU A 87 0.52 -2.84 -6.64
N GLY A 88 0.04 -1.64 -6.96
CA GLY A 88 -1.10 -1.45 -7.84
C GLY A 88 -0.77 -1.69 -9.32
N GLY A 89 -1.72 -2.23 -10.07
CA GLY A 89 -1.61 -2.30 -11.53
C GLY A 89 -0.59 -3.30 -12.07
N ALA A 90 -0.26 -4.35 -11.31
CA ALA A 90 0.65 -5.43 -11.73
C ALA A 90 0.27 -6.06 -13.10
N TRP A 91 -1.02 -6.09 -13.43
CA TRP A 91 -1.56 -6.62 -14.69
C TRP A 91 -1.79 -5.55 -15.76
N THR A 92 -1.38 -4.31 -15.52
CA THR A 92 -1.57 -3.19 -16.44
C THR A 92 -0.23 -2.81 -17.08
N GLN A 93 -0.25 -2.20 -18.27
CA GLN A 93 0.96 -1.62 -18.91
C GLN A 93 1.30 -0.22 -18.33
N GLY A 94 1.27 -0.11 -17.00
CA GLY A 94 1.52 1.10 -16.24
C GLY A 94 3.02 1.36 -15.98
N ARG A 95 3.32 2.37 -15.15
CA ARG A 95 4.70 2.74 -14.79
C ARG A 95 5.51 1.54 -14.28
N HIS A 96 4.94 0.77 -13.35
CA HIS A 96 5.64 -0.32 -12.65
C HIS A 96 5.96 -1.52 -13.54
N THR A 97 5.30 -1.68 -14.68
CA THR A 97 5.54 -2.78 -15.63
C THR A 97 6.33 -2.35 -16.86
N ARG A 98 6.55 -1.04 -17.06
CA ARG A 98 7.44 -0.52 -18.10
C ARG A 98 8.89 -0.58 -17.61
N GLY A 99 9.81 -0.93 -18.52
CA GLY A 99 11.22 -1.19 -18.19
C GLY A 99 11.88 -0.13 -17.31
N LYS A 100 11.70 1.16 -17.60
CA LYS A 100 12.27 2.24 -16.77
C LYS A 100 11.71 2.26 -15.35
N GLY A 101 10.39 2.19 -15.19
CA GLY A 101 9.75 2.24 -13.87
C GLY A 101 10.10 1.01 -13.03
N PHE A 102 10.10 -0.17 -13.67
CA PHE A 102 10.56 -1.40 -13.05
C PHE A 102 12.00 -1.30 -12.54
N LEU A 103 12.94 -0.81 -13.36
CA LEU A 103 14.34 -0.63 -12.96
C LEU A 103 14.50 0.38 -11.82
N ASP A 104 13.72 1.47 -11.82
CA ASP A 104 13.72 2.45 -10.74
C ASP A 104 13.19 1.84 -9.42
N ASP A 105 12.17 0.99 -9.49
CA ASP A 105 11.65 0.25 -8.33
C ASP A 105 12.68 -0.76 -7.81
N CYS A 106 13.38 -1.49 -8.70
CA CYS A 106 14.49 -2.35 -8.31
C CYS A 106 15.57 -1.57 -7.54
N ASN A 107 15.96 -0.39 -8.02
CA ASN A 107 16.94 0.45 -7.34
C ASN A 107 16.44 0.89 -5.96
N LYS A 108 15.17 1.29 -5.85
CA LYS A 108 14.55 1.66 -4.58
C LYS A 108 14.59 0.51 -3.57
N TYR A 109 14.16 -0.69 -3.99
CA TYR A 109 14.09 -1.85 -3.10
C TYR A 109 15.47 -2.36 -2.70
N ASN A 110 16.43 -2.42 -3.63
CA ASN A 110 17.80 -2.80 -3.29
C ASN A 110 18.43 -1.80 -2.30
N THR A 111 18.20 -0.50 -2.48
CA THR A 111 18.72 0.52 -1.56
C THR A 111 18.11 0.35 -0.17
N ALA A 112 16.80 0.12 -0.09
CA ALA A 112 16.14 -0.17 1.18
C ALA A 112 16.77 -1.37 1.91
N GLN A 113 17.01 -2.47 1.18
CA GLN A 113 17.62 -3.67 1.73
C GLN A 113 19.05 -3.41 2.24
N VAL A 114 19.86 -2.66 1.49
CA VAL A 114 21.21 -2.24 1.93
C VAL A 114 21.17 -1.38 3.20
N MET A 115 20.13 -0.57 3.37
CA MET A 115 19.89 0.22 4.58
C MET A 115 19.33 -0.62 5.75
N GLY A 116 19.24 -1.94 5.60
CA GLY A 116 18.71 -2.84 6.64
C GLY A 116 17.19 -2.79 6.78
N ILE A 117 16.48 -2.32 5.75
CA ILE A 117 15.02 -2.29 5.71
C ILE A 117 14.53 -3.47 4.86
N ARG A 118 13.71 -4.33 5.47
CA ARG A 118 13.04 -5.40 4.74
C ARG A 118 11.81 -4.87 4.04
N VAL A 119 11.72 -5.10 2.74
CA VAL A 119 10.57 -4.67 1.93
C VAL A 119 9.68 -5.88 1.61
N LEU A 120 8.44 -5.86 2.09
CA LEU A 120 7.38 -6.79 1.74
C LEU A 120 6.44 -6.15 0.72
N ARG A 121 6.10 -6.88 -0.35
CA ARG A 121 5.33 -6.35 -1.48
C ARG A 121 4.05 -7.17 -1.64
N PHE A 122 2.91 -6.48 -1.67
CA PHE A 122 1.59 -7.10 -1.79
C PHE A 122 0.78 -6.39 -2.87
N SER A 123 -0.18 -7.09 -3.49
CA SER A 123 -1.21 -6.40 -4.26
C SER A 123 -2.24 -5.74 -3.32
N PRO A 124 -3.06 -4.78 -3.81
CA PRO A 124 -4.16 -4.20 -3.04
C PRO A 124 -5.10 -5.24 -2.42
N ASP A 125 -5.35 -6.34 -3.13
CA ASP A 125 -6.25 -7.40 -2.70
C ASP A 125 -5.62 -8.33 -1.66
N GLN A 126 -4.29 -8.34 -1.55
CA GLN A 126 -3.54 -9.23 -0.65
C GLN A 126 -3.30 -8.65 0.74
N LEU A 127 -3.02 -7.35 0.87
CA LEU A 127 -2.41 -6.74 2.07
C LEU A 127 -3.06 -7.15 3.42
N LEU A 128 -4.39 -7.19 3.48
CA LEU A 128 -5.14 -7.50 4.72
C LEU A 128 -5.67 -8.94 4.77
N GLN A 129 -5.29 -9.78 3.82
CA GLN A 129 -5.67 -11.19 3.84
C GLN A 129 -4.86 -11.94 4.91
N PRO A 130 -5.41 -13.02 5.50
CA PRO A 130 -4.73 -13.79 6.55
C PRO A 130 -3.31 -14.22 6.18
N ASN A 131 -3.08 -14.58 4.90
CA ASN A 131 -1.76 -14.96 4.41
C ASN A 131 -0.75 -13.80 4.46
N ALA A 132 -1.13 -12.59 4.01
CA ALA A 132 -0.24 -11.43 4.06
C ALA A 132 0.08 -11.03 5.50
N LEU A 133 -0.93 -11.02 6.39
CA LEU A 133 -0.71 -10.75 7.81
C LEU A 133 0.20 -11.79 8.47
N SER A 134 0.10 -13.07 8.07
CA SER A 134 1.01 -14.13 8.52
C SER A 134 2.45 -13.86 8.08
N ILE A 135 2.66 -13.49 6.81
CA ILE A 135 3.98 -13.13 6.27
C ILE A 135 4.59 -11.94 7.03
N ILE A 136 3.80 -10.89 7.29
CA ILE A 136 4.25 -9.71 8.04
C ILE A 136 4.68 -10.11 9.45
N LYS A 137 3.87 -10.92 10.15
CA LYS A 137 4.21 -11.41 11.50
C LYS A 137 5.46 -12.28 11.50
N GLN A 138 5.61 -13.17 10.52
CA GLN A 138 6.82 -13.98 10.37
C GLN A 138 8.05 -13.11 10.16
N ALA A 139 7.97 -12.10 9.29
CA ALA A 139 9.05 -11.15 9.11
C ALA A 139 9.42 -10.48 10.44
N ILE A 140 8.46 -9.98 11.22
CA ILE A 140 8.74 -9.39 12.54
C ILE A 140 9.51 -10.37 13.45
N GLN A 141 9.16 -11.65 13.43
CA GLN A 141 9.76 -12.68 14.30
C GLN A 141 11.12 -13.18 13.81
N THR A 142 11.37 -13.17 12.50
CA THR A 142 12.64 -13.62 11.91
C THR A 142 13.74 -12.63 12.23
N LYS A 143 14.72 -13.06 13.03
CA LYS A 143 15.98 -12.34 13.27
C LYS A 143 16.94 -12.59 12.10
N ILE A 144 17.64 -11.54 11.66
CA ILE A 144 18.68 -11.57 10.62
C ILE A 144 20.01 -11.22 11.27
#